data_AF-W9WE89-F1
#
_entry.id   AF-W9WE89-F1
#
_cell.length_a   1.000
_cell.length_b   1.000
_cell.length_c   1.000
_cell.angle_alpha   90.00
_cell.angle_beta   90.00
_cell.angle_gamma   90.00
#
_symmetry.space_group_name_H-M   'P 1'
#
loop_
_entity.id
_entity.type
_entity.pdbx_description
1 polymer ?
#
loop_
_entity_poly.entity_id
_entity_poly.type
_entity_poly.pdbx_seq_one_letter_code
_entity_poly.pdbx_strand_id
1 'polypeptide(L)'
;MLLYLVKESQDALCSLMAYVEHLAQEAGSNDDSETLVKIPIYGRSIEMLTNAFPTEDAERGIFDDMIAWPHFVGGDLVRLLRERDQMALVILPHYGVALRAFSGFWWLDKVGARLIGAISGVLRSEFLAWVQWPLNTIAMEQA
;
A
#
# COMPACT_ATOMS: atom_id res chain seq x y z
N MET A 1 -7.89 -15.40 12.00
CA MET A 1 -7.86 -13.93 11.84
C MET A 1 -6.51 -13.49 11.28
N LEU A 2 -5.37 -13.79 11.93
CA LEU A 2 -4.02 -13.49 11.40
C LEU A 2 -3.73 -14.11 10.02
N LEU A 3 -3.94 -15.43 9.85
CA LEU A 3 -3.73 -16.12 8.57
C LEU A 3 -4.59 -15.57 7.42
N TYR A 4 -5.79 -15.08 7.73
CA TYR A 4 -6.71 -14.49 6.75
C TYR A 4 -6.20 -13.12 6.28
N LEU A 5 -5.73 -12.30 7.22
CA LEU A 5 -5.11 -11.01 6.93
C LEU A 5 -3.82 -11.16 6.10
N VAL A 6 -3.01 -12.17 6.41
CA VAL A 6 -1.78 -12.51 5.66
C VAL A 6 -2.13 -12.79 4.20
N LYS A 7 -3.06 -13.73 3.96
CA LYS A 7 -3.42 -14.14 2.59
C LYS A 7 -4.00 -12.98 1.76
N GLU A 8 -4.98 -12.25 2.29
CA GLU A 8 -5.58 -11.15 1.52
C GLU A 8 -4.59 -10.02 1.23
N SER A 9 -3.67 -9.74 2.16
CA SER A 9 -2.61 -8.74 1.93
C SER A 9 -1.67 -9.14 0.80
N GLN A 10 -1.29 -10.43 0.75
CA GLN A 10 -0.47 -10.99 -0.33
C GLN A 10 -1.19 -10.91 -1.67
N ASP A 11 -2.45 -11.35 -1.74
CA ASP A 11 -3.24 -11.33 -2.98
C ASP A 11 -3.39 -9.90 -3.53
N ALA A 12 -3.65 -8.93 -2.65
CA ALA A 12 -3.80 -7.53 -3.02
C ALA A 12 -2.48 -6.91 -3.52
N LEU A 13 -1.38 -7.09 -2.78
CA LEU A 13 -0.07 -6.53 -3.14
C LEU A 13 0.54 -7.19 -4.39
N CYS A 14 0.34 -8.51 -4.56
CA CYS A 14 0.70 -9.21 -5.80
C CYS A 14 -0.07 -8.64 -7.00
N SER A 15 -1.36 -8.36 -6.84
CA SER A 15 -2.18 -7.76 -7.90
C SER A 15 -1.71 -6.34 -8.26
N LEU A 16 -1.30 -5.54 -7.28
CA LEU A 16 -0.69 -4.23 -7.53
C LEU A 16 0.64 -4.34 -8.28
N MET A 17 1.48 -5.30 -7.90
CA MET A 17 2.77 -5.51 -8.57
C MET A 17 2.56 -5.87 -10.05
N ALA A 18 1.65 -6.81 -10.32
CA ALA A 18 1.28 -7.18 -11.68
C ALA A 18 0.74 -5.99 -12.49
N TYR A 19 -0.02 -5.09 -11.85
CA TYR A 19 -0.49 -3.86 -12.49
C TYR A 19 0.66 -2.90 -12.84
N VAL A 20 1.64 -2.72 -11.94
CA VAL A 20 2.83 -1.90 -12.20
C VAL A 20 3.68 -2.48 -13.34
N GLU A 21 3.80 -3.80 -13.43
CA GLU A 21 4.47 -4.48 -14.55
C GLU A 21 3.75 -4.25 -15.87
N HIS A 22 2.41 -4.32 -15.88
CA HIS A 22 1.61 -4.00 -17.05
C HIS A 22 1.78 -2.54 -17.47
N LEU A 23 1.74 -1.60 -16.51
CA LEU A 23 1.99 -0.18 -16.75
C LEU A 23 3.37 0.06 -17.38
N ALA A 24 4.38 -0.74 -17.02
CA ALA A 24 5.72 -0.68 -17.60
C ALA A 24 5.74 -1.08 -19.08
N GLN A 25 5.01 -2.13 -19.41
CA GLN A 25 4.89 -2.61 -20.79
C GLN A 25 4.16 -1.57 -21.66
N GLU A 26 3.07 -1.00 -21.16
CA GLU A 26 2.30 0.02 -21.88
C GLU A 26 3.10 1.31 -22.07
N ALA A 27 3.76 1.80 -21.02
CA ALA A 27 4.58 3.00 -21.09
C ALA A 27 5.78 2.82 -22.04
N GLY A 28 6.39 1.64 -22.07
CA GLY A 28 7.44 1.30 -23.03
C GLY A 28 6.93 1.25 -24.48
N SER A 29 5.71 0.77 -24.70
CA SER A 29 5.08 0.77 -26.03
C SER A 29 4.70 2.17 -26.52
N ASN A 30 4.32 3.06 -25.60
CA ASN A 30 3.85 4.42 -25.91
C ASN A 30 4.95 5.50 -25.86
N ASP A 31 6.20 5.11 -25.57
CA ASP A 31 7.33 6.04 -25.31
C ASP A 31 7.01 7.08 -24.20
N ASP A 32 6.23 6.66 -23.20
CA ASP A 32 5.87 7.49 -22.06
C ASP A 32 7.00 7.49 -21.01
N SER A 33 8.00 8.34 -21.28
CA SER A 33 9.15 8.52 -20.40
C SER A 33 8.75 8.99 -19.00
N GLU A 34 7.67 9.78 -18.86
CA GLU A 34 7.22 10.29 -17.57
C GLU A 34 6.71 9.17 -16.66
N THR A 35 5.93 8.24 -17.22
CA THR A 35 5.46 7.07 -16.46
C THR A 35 6.62 6.12 -16.14
N LEU A 36 7.50 5.86 -17.12
CA LEU A 36 8.62 4.92 -16.97
C LEU A 36 9.55 5.26 -15.80
N VAL A 37 9.84 6.55 -15.55
CA VAL A 37 10.70 6.95 -14.43
C VAL A 37 10.08 6.70 -13.05
N LYS A 38 8.75 6.56 -12.97
CA LYS A 38 8.03 6.35 -11.70
C LYS A 38 7.90 4.87 -11.33
N ILE A 39 7.95 3.97 -12.31
CA ILE A 39 7.74 2.53 -12.13
C ILE A 39 8.68 1.88 -11.11
N PRO A 40 10.00 2.14 -11.12
CA PRO A 40 10.89 1.57 -10.11
C PRO A 40 10.53 2.02 -8.68
N ILE A 41 9.96 3.23 -8.53
CA ILE A 41 9.53 3.76 -7.24
C ILE A 41 8.31 2.99 -6.74
N TYR A 42 7.33 2.72 -7.61
CA TYR A 42 6.15 1.91 -7.26
C TYR A 42 6.55 0.48 -6.89
N GLY A 43 7.32 -0.19 -7.76
CA GLY A 43 7.72 -1.58 -7.55
C GLY A 43 8.46 -1.77 -6.23
N ARG A 44 9.48 -0.95 -5.97
CA ARG A 44 10.22 -1.00 -4.71
C ARG A 44 9.31 -0.75 -3.49
N SER A 45 8.41 0.22 -3.58
CA SER A 45 7.51 0.56 -2.47
C SER A 45 6.55 -0.59 -2.13
N ILE A 46 6.00 -1.23 -3.16
CA ILE A 46 5.11 -2.40 -3.01
C ILE A 46 5.89 -3.58 -2.45
N GLU A 47 7.07 -3.89 -2.98
CA GLU A 47 7.92 -4.99 -2.50
C GLU A 47 8.26 -4.83 -1.02
N MET A 48 8.68 -3.63 -0.62
CA MET A 48 9.00 -3.33 0.77
C MET A 48 7.79 -3.42 1.68
N LEU A 49 6.60 -3.05 1.17
CA LEU A 49 5.36 -3.18 1.93
C LEU A 49 4.97 -4.66 2.07
N THR A 50 5.10 -5.46 1.02
CA THR A 50 4.89 -6.91 1.06
C THR A 50 5.78 -7.58 2.10
N ASN A 51 7.06 -7.19 2.16
CA ASN A 51 8.00 -7.71 3.14
C ASN A 51 7.70 -7.26 4.58
N ALA A 52 6.99 -6.14 4.74
CA ALA A 52 6.56 -5.67 6.06
C ALA A 52 5.33 -6.42 6.58
N PHE A 53 4.50 -7.02 5.73
CA PHE A 53 3.37 -7.82 6.21
C PHE A 53 3.85 -9.12 6.88
N PRO A 54 3.22 -9.55 7.98
CA PRO A 54 3.60 -10.78 8.67
C PRO A 54 3.48 -11.99 7.73
N THR A 55 4.51 -12.83 7.72
CA THR A 55 4.45 -14.19 7.15
C THR A 55 4.04 -15.19 8.24
N GLU A 56 3.62 -16.38 7.83
CA GLU A 56 3.15 -17.43 8.76
C GLU A 56 4.18 -17.81 9.83
N ASP A 57 5.47 -17.55 9.59
CA ASP A 57 6.61 -17.93 10.44
C ASP A 57 7.21 -16.78 11.28
N ALA A 58 6.72 -15.54 11.15
CA ALA A 58 7.40 -14.36 11.71
C ALA A 58 6.79 -13.89 13.05
N GLU A 59 7.28 -14.35 14.20
CA GLU A 59 6.72 -13.92 15.51
C GLU A 59 7.40 -12.69 16.16
N ARG A 60 8.55 -12.18 15.65
CA ARG A 60 9.33 -11.14 16.37
C ARG A 60 9.81 -9.90 15.60
N GLY A 61 9.80 -9.89 14.26
CA GLY A 61 10.28 -8.74 13.45
C GLY A 61 9.18 -7.78 12.95
N ILE A 62 7.91 -8.18 13.10
CA ILE A 62 6.75 -7.53 12.46
C ILE A 62 6.63 -6.04 12.83
N PHE A 63 6.91 -5.69 14.10
CA PHE A 63 6.76 -4.32 14.58
C PHE A 63 7.75 -3.37 13.91
N ASP A 64 9.01 -3.80 13.78
CA ASP A 64 10.07 -2.95 13.26
C ASP A 64 9.88 -2.70 11.75
N ASP A 65 9.56 -3.74 10.98
CA ASP A 65 9.44 -3.61 9.52
C ASP A 65 8.21 -2.80 9.10
N MET A 66 7.05 -2.98 9.75
CA MET A 66 5.84 -2.22 9.43
C MET A 66 5.93 -0.77 9.90
N ILE A 67 6.43 -0.51 11.11
CA ILE A 67 6.57 0.88 11.58
C ILE A 67 7.66 1.62 10.80
N ALA A 68 8.73 0.93 10.38
CA ALA A 68 9.82 1.54 9.64
C ALA A 68 9.58 1.63 8.12
N TRP A 69 8.51 1.03 7.56
CA TRP A 69 8.22 1.12 6.12
C TRP A 69 8.27 2.57 5.57
N PRO A 70 7.65 3.59 6.21
CA PRO A 70 7.75 4.98 5.75
C PRO A 70 9.17 5.54 5.76
N HIS A 71 10.04 5.04 6.65
CA HIS A 71 11.45 5.42 6.66
C HIS A 71 12.19 4.82 5.45
N PHE A 72 11.89 3.56 5.11
CA PHE A 72 12.61 2.86 4.07
C PHE A 72 12.15 3.18 2.64
N VAL A 73 10.87 3.54 2.45
CA VAL A 73 10.29 3.82 1.13
C VAL A 73 10.93 5.02 0.42
N GLY A 74 11.68 5.84 1.16
CA GLY A 74 12.55 6.88 0.63
C GLY A 74 11.82 8.15 0.20
N GLY A 75 12.60 9.16 -0.18
CA GLY A 75 12.08 10.48 -0.57
C GLY A 75 11.28 10.48 -1.87
N ASP A 76 11.51 9.50 -2.74
CA ASP A 76 10.90 9.45 -4.07
C ASP A 76 9.41 9.12 -4.02
N LEU A 77 8.99 8.14 -3.22
CA LEU A 77 7.56 7.89 -3.03
C LEU A 77 6.90 9.08 -2.34
N VAL A 78 7.56 9.67 -1.33
CA VAL A 78 7.04 10.86 -0.64
C VAL A 78 6.85 12.03 -1.61
N ARG A 79 7.74 12.19 -2.59
CA ARG A 79 7.60 13.20 -3.65
C ARG A 79 6.37 12.91 -4.52
N LEU A 80 6.19 11.68 -4.98
CA LEU A 80 5.02 11.28 -5.79
C LEU A 80 3.70 11.47 -5.03
N LEU A 81 3.68 11.17 -3.73
CA LEU A 81 2.54 11.42 -2.86
C LEU A 81 2.20 12.92 -2.75
N ARG A 82 3.21 13.79 -2.66
CA ARG A 82 3.01 15.25 -2.68
C ARG A 82 2.48 15.75 -4.01
N GLU A 83 2.92 15.13 -5.10
CA GLU A 83 2.45 15.40 -6.46
C GLU A 83 1.05 14.81 -6.74
N ARG A 84 0.45 14.10 -5.77
CA ARG A 84 -0.83 13.38 -5.89
C ARG A 84 -0.85 12.39 -7.04
N ASP A 85 0.31 11.79 -7.30
CA ASP A 85 0.41 10.67 -8.22
C ASP A 85 -0.54 9.56 -7.76
N GLN A 86 -1.40 9.12 -8.67
CA GLN A 86 -2.51 8.24 -8.32
C GLN A 86 -2.03 6.84 -7.93
N MET A 87 -0.97 6.34 -8.55
CA MET A 87 -0.43 5.03 -8.23
C MET A 87 0.31 5.06 -6.90
N ALA A 88 1.07 6.13 -6.62
CA ALA A 88 1.67 6.32 -5.29
C ALA A 88 0.61 6.41 -4.18
N LEU A 89 -0.50 7.13 -4.44
CA LEU A 89 -1.62 7.21 -3.51
C LEU A 89 -2.24 5.83 -3.25
N VAL A 90 -2.41 4.98 -4.28
CA VAL A 90 -2.94 3.61 -4.11
C VAL A 90 -2.13 2.77 -3.12
N ILE A 91 -0.82 2.96 -3.01
CA ILE A 91 0.03 2.16 -2.11
C ILE A 91 -0.27 2.44 -0.62
N LEU A 92 -0.62 3.68 -0.25
CA LEU A 92 -0.80 4.09 1.14
C LEU A 92 -1.97 3.39 1.88
N PRO A 93 -3.15 3.16 1.28
CA PRO A 93 -4.21 2.39 1.90
C PRO A 93 -3.80 0.99 2.34
N HIS A 94 -2.93 0.30 1.59
CA HIS A 94 -2.40 -1.01 1.99
C HIS A 94 -1.52 -0.89 3.24
N TYR A 95 -0.70 0.17 3.33
CA TYR A 95 0.00 0.51 4.56
C TYR A 95 -0.96 0.85 5.72
N GLY A 96 -2.08 1.50 5.43
CA GLY A 96 -3.13 1.75 6.40
C GLY A 96 -3.72 0.46 7.00
N VAL A 97 -3.82 -0.61 6.22
CA VAL A 97 -4.20 -1.94 6.74
C VAL A 97 -3.13 -2.50 7.66
N ALA A 98 -1.86 -2.40 7.24
CA ALA A 98 -0.71 -2.80 8.04
C ALA A 98 -0.75 -2.13 9.43
N LEU A 99 -1.01 -0.81 9.48
CA LEU A 99 -1.06 -0.05 10.73
C LEU A 99 -2.11 -0.55 11.75
N ARG A 100 -3.10 -1.32 11.32
CA ARG A 100 -4.13 -1.87 12.22
C ARG A 100 -3.61 -2.94 13.16
N ALA A 101 -2.53 -3.64 12.80
CA ALA A 101 -1.86 -4.56 13.71
C ALA A 101 -1.40 -3.84 15.00
N PHE A 102 -1.35 -2.50 14.99
CA PHE A 102 -0.92 -1.65 16.10
C PHE A 102 -2.06 -0.82 16.72
N SER A 103 -3.33 -1.14 16.46
CA SER A 103 -4.48 -0.41 17.04
C SER A 103 -4.54 -0.47 18.58
N GLY A 104 -3.82 -1.43 19.20
CA GLY A 104 -3.62 -1.48 20.66
C GLY A 104 -2.75 -0.35 21.23
N PHE A 105 -2.03 0.41 20.39
CA PHE A 105 -1.25 1.57 20.81
C PHE A 105 -2.06 2.86 20.65
N TRP A 106 -2.24 3.60 21.74
CA TRP A 106 -3.09 4.81 21.78
C TRP A 106 -2.76 5.86 20.70
N TRP A 107 -1.50 5.96 20.28
CA TRP A 107 -1.03 6.92 19.27
C TRP A 107 -1.20 6.43 17.83
N LEU A 108 -1.46 5.13 17.62
CA LEU A 108 -1.77 4.53 16.32
C LEU A 108 -3.24 4.18 16.15
N ASP A 109 -4.04 4.30 17.22
CA ASP A 109 -5.47 4.07 17.15
C ASP A 109 -6.11 4.91 16.03
N LYS A 110 -6.85 4.24 15.15
CA LYS A 110 -7.53 4.79 13.97
C LYS A 110 -6.64 5.48 12.93
N VAL A 111 -5.31 5.46 13.07
CA VAL A 111 -4.42 6.08 12.07
C VAL A 111 -4.57 5.40 10.71
N GLY A 112 -4.58 4.06 10.69
CA GLY A 112 -4.79 3.28 9.47
C GLY A 112 -6.14 3.59 8.79
N ALA A 113 -7.23 3.63 9.57
CA ALA A 113 -8.57 3.94 9.06
C ALA A 113 -8.67 5.37 8.50
N ARG A 114 -8.07 6.36 9.18
CA ARG A 114 -8.01 7.75 8.70
C ARG A 114 -7.21 7.85 7.40
N LEU A 115 -6.09 7.13 7.30
CA LEU A 115 -5.25 7.11 6.10
C LEU A 115 -6.02 6.53 4.91
N ILE A 116 -6.65 5.37 5.08
CA ILE A 116 -7.45 4.73 4.03
C ILE A 116 -8.58 5.67 3.58
N GLY A 117 -9.37 6.20 4.51
CA GLY A 117 -10.48 7.11 4.17
C GLY A 117 -10.03 8.40 3.47
N ALA A 118 -8.95 9.03 3.94
CA ALA A 118 -8.43 10.25 3.35
C ALA A 118 -7.93 10.03 1.90
N ILE A 119 -7.20 8.93 1.67
CA ILE A 119 -6.66 8.62 0.35
C ILE A 119 -7.77 8.22 -0.62
N SER A 120 -8.71 7.37 -0.20
CA SER A 120 -9.83 6.98 -1.06
C SER A 120 -10.68 8.18 -1.52
N GLY A 121 -10.76 9.24 -0.72
CA GLY A 121 -11.46 10.48 -1.10
C GLY A 121 -10.76 11.33 -2.18
N VAL A 122 -9.48 11.07 -2.48
CA VAL A 122 -8.70 11.83 -3.48
C VAL A 122 -8.28 11.01 -4.70
N LEU A 123 -8.55 9.70 -4.71
CA LEU A 123 -8.28 8.83 -5.84
C LEU A 123 -9.27 9.09 -6.99
N ARG A 124 -8.76 9.05 -8.22
CA ARG A 124 -9.60 8.96 -9.43
C ARG A 124 -10.35 7.63 -9.42
N SER A 125 -11.54 7.62 -10.04
CA SER A 125 -12.44 6.46 -10.04
C SER A 125 -11.80 5.18 -10.56
N GLU A 126 -10.93 5.29 -11.56
CA GLU A 126 -10.18 4.17 -12.15
C GLU A 126 -9.23 3.47 -11.15
N PHE A 127 -8.78 4.16 -10.11
CA PHE A 127 -7.89 3.60 -9.09
C PHE A 127 -8.61 3.04 -7.87
N LEU A 128 -9.92 3.32 -7.71
CA LEU A 128 -10.69 2.87 -6.55
C LEU A 128 -10.80 1.34 -6.46
N ALA A 129 -10.69 0.63 -7.58
CA ALA A 129 -10.69 -0.83 -7.62
C ALA A 129 -9.49 -1.42 -6.84
N TRP A 130 -8.33 -0.76 -6.88
CA TRP A 130 -7.10 -1.22 -6.26
C TRP A 130 -7.09 -1.08 -4.73
N VAL A 131 -7.97 -0.23 -4.19
CA VAL A 131 -8.08 0.03 -2.75
C VAL A 131 -9.35 -0.57 -2.13
N GLN A 132 -10.06 -1.44 -2.86
CA GLN A 132 -11.27 -2.11 -2.35
C GLN A 132 -10.97 -3.00 -1.15
N TRP A 133 -9.88 -3.76 -1.19
CA TRP A 133 -9.50 -4.59 -0.04
C TRP A 133 -9.26 -3.73 1.23
N PRO A 134 -8.41 -2.69 1.21
CA PRO A 134 -8.27 -1.78 2.36
C PRO A 134 -9.58 -1.18 2.87
N LEU A 135 -10.47 -0.75 1.96
CA LEU A 135 -11.78 -0.19 2.30
C LEU A 135 -12.70 -1.21 2.99
N ASN A 136 -12.77 -2.43 2.46
CA ASN A 136 -13.58 -3.50 3.04
C ASN A 136 -13.07 -3.88 4.43
N THR A 137 -11.74 -3.94 4.59
CA THR A 137 -11.12 -4.27 5.87
C THR A 137 -11.56 -3.27 6.95
N ILE A 138 -11.62 -1.96 6.68
CA ILE A 138 -12.04 -0.94 7.69
C ILE A 138 -13.55 -0.91 7.92
N ALA A 139 -14.35 -1.26 6.90
CA ALA A 139 -15.81 -1.34 7.05
C ALA A 139 -16.21 -2.46 8.04
N MET A 140 -15.48 -3.58 8.04
CA MET A 140 -15.72 -4.71 8.94
C MET A 140 -15.42 -4.42 10.42
N GLU A 141 -14.75 -3.31 10.76
CA GLU A 141 -14.46 -2.92 12.16
C GLU A 141 -15.53 -2.00 12.77
N GLN A 142 -16.41 -1.44 11.95
CA GLN A 142 -17.47 -0.51 12.39
C GLN A 142 -18.83 -1.21 12.59
N ALA A 143 -18.89 -2.53 12.39
CA ALA A 143 -20.07 -3.39 12.49
C ALA A 143 -19.97 -4.32 13.71
#